data_AF-A0A645JBX8-F1
#
_entry.id   AF-A0A645JBX8-F1
#
_cell.length_a   1.000
_cell.length_b   1.000
_cell.length_c   1.000
_cell.angle_alpha   90.00
_cell.angle_beta   90.00
_cell.angle_gamma   90.00
#
_symmetry.space_group_name_H-M   'P 1'
#
loop_
_entity.id
_entity.type
_entity.pdbx_description
1 polymer ?
#
loop_
_entity_poly.entity_id
_entity_poly.type
_entity_poly.pdbx_seq_one_letter_code
_entity_poly.pdbx_strand_id
1 'polypeptide(L)' 'MVLYLLGFCNCPISKNILEILAPTINYQAGDIGRLPVLMNSEKTIIENVVEGNIARAKADWDSFETSWDFKQHPLV' A
#
# COMPACT_ATOMS: atom_id res chain seq x y z
N MET A 1 -0.12 -10.41 10.22
CA MET A 1 -1.23 -10.80 9.30
C MET A 1 -1.75 -9.59 8.56
N VAL A 2 -2.08 -8.50 9.27
CA VAL A 2 -2.57 -7.25 8.64
C VAL A 2 -1.57 -6.72 7.60
N LEU A 3 -0.28 -6.64 7.96
CA LEU A 3 0.77 -6.18 7.05
C LEU A 3 0.93 -7.08 5.82
N TYR A 4 0.82 -8.40 5.99
CA TYR A 4 0.84 -9.35 4.88
C TYR A 4 -0.29 -9.09 3.87
N LEU A 5 -1.53 -8.94 4.37
CA LEU A 5 -2.69 -8.63 3.54
C LEU A 5 -2.57 -7.26 2.86
N LEU A 6 -2.06 -6.26 3.58
CA LEU A 6 -1.78 -4.93 3.03
C LEU A 6 -0.77 -5.00 1.88
N GLY A 7 0.30 -5.79 2.03
CA GLY A 7 1.28 -6.03 0.98
C GLY A 7 0.64 -6.68 -0.24
N PHE A 8 -0.19 -7.70 -0.03
CA PHE A 8 -0.92 -8.34 -1.13
C PHE A 8 -1.86 -7.36 -1.83
N CYS A 9 -2.68 -6.59 -1.12
CA CYS A 9 -3.61 -5.62 -1.74
C CYS A 9 -2.92 -4.54 -2.58
N ASN A 10 -1.64 -4.23 -2.29
CA ASN A 10 -0.83 -3.26 -3.05
C ASN A 10 0.03 -3.91 -4.15
N CYS A 11 -0.07 -5.23 -4.35
CA CYS A 11 0.61 -5.94 -5.42
C CYS A 11 -0.13 -5.75 -6.76
N PRO A 12 0.58 -5.63 -7.90
CA PRO A 12 -0.05 -5.56 -9.23
C PRO A 12 -1.02 -6.70 -9.50
N ILE A 13 -0.72 -7.90 -9.01
CA ILE A 13 -1.59 -9.08 -9.18
C ILE A 13 -2.97 -8.84 -8.57
N SER A 14 -3.03 -8.29 -7.36
CA SER A 14 -4.31 -7.98 -6.70
C SER A 14 -5.10 -6.95 -7.48
N LYS A 15 -4.43 -5.94 -8.05
CA LYS A 15 -5.07 -4.95 -8.93
C LYS A 15 -5.68 -5.61 -10.17
N ASN A 16 -4.93 -6.47 -10.86
CA ASN A 16 -5.43 -7.17 -12.03
C ASN A 16 -6.64 -8.07 -11.70
N ILE A 17 -6.62 -8.73 -10.55
CA ILE A 17 -7.75 -9.55 -10.09
C ILE A 17 -8.96 -8.66 -9.77
N LEU A 18 -8.76 -7.53 -9.10
CA LEU A 18 -9.82 -6.57 -8.82
C LEU A 18 -10.43 -6.00 -10.11
N GLU A 19 -9.63 -5.73 -11.14
CA GLU A 19 -10.15 -5.28 -12.45
C GLU A 19 -11.04 -6.33 -13.13
N ILE A 20 -10.80 -7.63 -12.88
CA ILE A 20 -11.65 -8.73 -13.36
C ILE A 20 -12.93 -8.86 -12.51
N LEU A 21 -12.79 -8.82 -11.17
CA LEU A 21 -13.89 -9.05 -10.23
C LEU A 21 -14.85 -7.86 -10.14
N ALA A 22 -14.30 -6.65 -10.18
CA ALA A 22 -14.98 -5.38 -9.99
C ALA A 22 -14.32 -4.32 -10.90
N PRO A 23 -14.67 -4.28 -12.21
CA PRO A 23 -14.03 -3.38 -13.20
C PRO A 23 -14.30 -1.89 -12.98
N THR A 24 -14.93 -1.52 -11.86
CA THR A 24 -15.24 -0.13 -11.50
C THR A 24 -14.26 0.38 -10.45
N ILE A 25 -14.09 1.71 -10.38
CA ILE A 25 -13.18 2.36 -9.41
C ILE A 25 -13.57 2.06 -7.94
N ASN A 26 -14.84 1.74 -7.68
CA ASN A 26 -15.36 1.53 -6.33
C ASN A 26 -15.29 0.05 -5.95
N TYR A 27 -14.27 -0.33 -5.19
CA TYR A 27 -14.20 -1.65 -4.56
C TYR A 27 -15.09 -1.71 -3.32
N GLN A 28 -15.97 -2.71 -3.24
CA GLN A 28 -16.70 -3.02 -2.01
C GLN A 28 -15.88 -3.98 -1.14
N ALA A 29 -16.16 -4.01 0.16
CA ALA A 29 -15.53 -4.96 1.07
C ALA A 29 -15.73 -6.43 0.62
N GLY A 30 -16.87 -6.72 -0.01
CA GLY A 30 -17.16 -8.04 -0.58
C GLY A 30 -16.29 -8.41 -1.78
N ASP A 31 -15.88 -7.42 -2.59
CA ASP A 31 -15.00 -7.65 -3.75
C ASP A 31 -13.57 -7.95 -3.29
N ILE A 32 -13.09 -7.18 -2.31
CA ILE A 32 -11.78 -7.39 -1.69
C ILE A 32 -11.73 -8.73 -0.95
N GLY A 33 -12.81 -9.12 -0.28
CA GLY A 33 -12.92 -10.41 0.41
C GLY A 33 -12.88 -11.63 -0.52
N ARG A 34 -13.08 -11.44 -1.83
CA ARG A 34 -12.96 -12.50 -2.84
C ARG A 34 -11.54 -12.67 -3.39
N LEU A 35 -10.60 -11.81 -2.99
CA LEU A 35 -9.23 -11.94 -3.47
C LEU A 35 -8.59 -13.22 -2.95
N PRO A 36 -7.91 -13.99 -3.81
CA PRO A 36 -7.27 -15.24 -3.41
C PRO A 36 -5.98 -14.93 -2.66
N VAL A 37 -6.05 -14.98 -1.32
CA VAL A 37 -4.88 -14.82 -0.45
C VAL A 37 -4.24 -16.19 -0.23
N LEU A 38 -3.01 -16.36 -0.69
CA LEU A 38 -2.17 -17.50 -0.36
C LEU A 38 -1.30 -17.14 0.82
N MET A 39 -1.29 -17.96 1.87
CA MET A 39 -0.36 -17.81 2.99
C MET A 39 0.89 -18.63 2.69
N ASN A 40 2.05 -17.98 2.58
CA ASN A 40 3.33 -18.64 2.36
C ASN A 40 4.27 -18.51 3.58
N SER A 41 5.35 -19.30 3.56
CA SER A 41 6.38 -19.28 4.61
C SER A 41 7.19 -17.98 4.65
N GLU A 42 7.09 -17.14 3.61
CA GLU A 42 7.83 -15.88 3.48
C GLU A 42 7.11 -14.70 4.14
N LYS A 43 6.08 -14.96 4.96
CA LYS A 43 5.30 -13.94 5.66
C LYS A 43 6.17 -12.85 6.30
N THR A 44 7.21 -13.23 7.04
CA THR A 44 8.10 -12.28 7.72
C THR A 44 8.82 -11.34 6.75
N ILE A 45 9.27 -11.86 5.61
CA ILE A 45 9.95 -11.06 4.59
C ILE A 45 8.98 -10.03 4.02
N ILE A 46 7.75 -10.47 3.70
CA ILE A 46 6.69 -9.60 3.18
C ILE A 46 6.32 -8.52 4.19
N GLU A 47 6.12 -8.89 5.47
CA GLU A 47 5.79 -7.92 6.52
C GLU A 47 6.90 -6.87 6.69
N ASN A 48 8.18 -7.27 6.66
CA ASN A 48 9.30 -6.32 6.72
C ASN A 48 9.34 -5.36 5.52
N VAL A 49 9.07 -5.84 4.30
CA VAL A 49 9.01 -4.98 3.11
C VAL A 49 7.87 -3.97 3.23
N VAL A 50 6.71 -4.41 3.71
CA VAL A 50 5.55 -3.54 3.91
C VAL A 50 5.84 -2.46 4.96
N GLU A 51 6.43 -2.83 6.09
CA GLU A 51 6.85 -1.86 7.12
C GLU A 51 7.85 -0.83 6.57
N GLY A 52 8.83 -1.27 5.79
CA GLY A 52 9.78 -0.38 5.12
C GLY A 52 9.10 0.61 4.16
N ASN A 53 8.10 0.15 3.42
CA ASN A 53 7.32 1.02 2.52
C ASN A 53 6.46 2.02 3.29
N ILE A 54 5.81 1.60 4.39
CA ILE A 54 5.05 2.50 5.26
C ILE A 54 5.96 3.58 5.85
N ALA A 55 7.13 3.19 6.35
CA ALA A 55 8.11 4.13 6.92
C ALA A 55 8.58 5.16 5.89
N ARG A 56 8.84 4.73 4.65
CA ARG A 56 9.21 5.63 3.54
C ARG A 56 8.08 6.58 3.16
N ALA A 57 6.87 6.07 3.01
CA ALA A 57 5.69 6.90 2.69
C ALA A 57 5.43 7.94 3.79
N LYS A 58 5.61 7.56 5.06
CA LYS A 58 5.50 8.49 6.18
C LYS A 58 6.60 9.55 6.16
N ALA A 59 7.86 9.16 5.94
CA ALA A 59 8.97 10.11 5.87
C ALA A 59 8.82 11.09 4.70
N ASP A 60 8.30 10.63 3.56
CA ASP A 60 7.97 11.48 2.41
C ASP A 60 6.85 12.47 2.77
N TRP A 61 5.77 11.99 3.38
CA TRP A 61 4.67 12.82 3.87
C TRP A 61 5.14 13.90 4.86
N ASP A 62 5.91 13.50 5.88
CA ASP A 62 6.45 14.39 6.91
C ASP A 62 7.46 15.40 6.32
N SER A 63 8.12 15.07 5.20
CA SER A 63 9.01 15.97 4.44
C SER A 63 8.22 17.09 3.74
N PHE A 64 7.04 16.78 3.20
CA PHE A 64 6.17 17.76 2.54
C PHE A 64 5.28 18.54 3.54
N GLU A 65 4.95 17.98 4.70
CA GLU A 65 4.36 18.70 5.83
C GLU A 65 5.43 19.49 6.62
N THR A 66 6.20 20.34 5.94
CA THR A 66 6.81 21.47 6.64
C THR A 66 5.69 22.46 6.96
N SER A 67 5.14 22.30 8.17
CA SER A 67 4.47 23.30 9.01
C SER A 67 4.77 24.74 8.58
N TRP A 68 3.79 25.64 8.67
CA TRP A 68 3.75 27.13 8.57
C TRP A 68 5.03 27.97 8.27
N ASP A 69 6.24 27.50 8.50
CA ASP A 69 7.55 27.96 8.01
C ASP A 69 8.06 27.14 6.81
N PHE A 70 7.36 27.24 5.67
CA PHE A 70 7.80 26.67 4.39
C PHE A 70 9.23 27.15 4.06
N LYS A 71 10.25 26.31 4.27
CA LYS A 71 11.59 26.58 3.74
C LYS A 71 11.53 26.32 2.24
N GLN A 72 11.51 27.43 1.51
CA GLN A 72 11.62 27.58 0.05
C GLN A 72 12.19 26.36 -0.68
N HIS A 73 11.51 25.98 -1.76
CA HIS A 73 11.90 24.91 -2.67
C HIS A 73 13.39 25.01 -3.08
N PRO A 74 14.16 23.91 -3.17
CA PRO A 74 15.58 23.93 -3.60
C PRO A 74 15.81 24.33 -5.07
N LEU A 75 14.81 24.88 -5.75
CA LEU A 75 14.88 25.37 -7.14
C LEU A 75 14.59 26.87 -7.24
N VAL A 76 14.61 27.61 -6.12
CA VAL A 76 14.51 29.07 -6.08
C VAL A 76 15.77 29.64 -5.44
#